data_AF-A0A7Z8R4K1-F1
#
_entry.id   AF-A0A7Z8R4K1-F1
#
_cell.length_a   1.000
_cell.length_b   1.000
_cell.length_c   1.000
_cell.angle_alpha   90.00
_cell.angle_beta   90.00
_cell.angle_gamma   90.00
#
_symmetry.space_group_name_H-M   'P 1'
#
loop_
_entity.id
_entity.type
_entity.pdbx_description
1 polymer ?
#
loop_
_entity_poly.entity_id
_entity_poly.type
_entity_poly.pdbx_seq_one_letter_code
_entity_poly.pdbx_strand_id
1 'polypeptide(L)'
;FKDLAKYLNPASARQGNTAKISKQRGYDNMVRLAAVLERLPVAQKTQLGEWLLKRLQKASEPAQTWWAVGRIGARVPFHASTHFVVPADTASLWLEQILNTDWKKTPQAGFAATLITRMSGDRARDIDDELRAKVIAQLKTSKAPPAWLEMLESVKELDASEEKQIFGEALPPGLTLVNSNESGL
;
A
#
# COMPACT_ATOMS: atom_id res chain seq x y z
N PHE A 1 -15.30 -9.41 0.04
CA PHE A 1 -14.16 -9.67 0.94
C PHE A 1 -14.16 -11.10 1.48
N LYS A 2 -15.25 -11.60 2.09
CA LYS A 2 -15.30 -12.98 2.64
C LYS A 2 -14.83 -14.05 1.66
N ASP A 3 -15.17 -13.93 0.38
CA ASP A 3 -14.74 -14.87 -0.67
C ASP A 3 -13.23 -14.84 -0.94
N LEU A 4 -12.56 -13.70 -0.72
CA LEU A 4 -11.12 -13.56 -0.86
C LEU A 4 -10.37 -13.99 0.40
N ALA A 5 -10.95 -13.74 1.58
CA ALA A 5 -10.31 -13.94 2.88
C ALA A 5 -9.75 -15.36 3.06
N LYS A 6 -10.46 -16.38 2.57
CA LYS A 6 -10.02 -17.78 2.61
C LYS A 6 -8.68 -18.01 1.89
N TYR A 7 -8.42 -17.29 0.81
CA TYR A 7 -7.22 -17.48 -0.02
C TYR A 7 -6.05 -16.62 0.43
N LEU A 8 -6.35 -15.45 1.03
CA LEU A 8 -5.35 -14.51 1.51
C LEU A 8 -4.85 -14.85 2.92
N ASN A 9 -5.71 -15.45 3.77
CA ASN A 9 -5.34 -15.86 5.12
C ASN A 9 -4.17 -16.86 5.11
N PRO A 10 -3.02 -16.54 5.74
CA PRO A 10 -1.86 -17.42 5.80
C PRO A 10 -2.17 -18.77 6.46
N ALA A 11 -3.11 -18.82 7.41
CA ALA A 11 -3.47 -20.04 8.14
C ALA A 11 -4.24 -21.06 7.28
N SER A 12 -5.03 -20.59 6.31
CA SER A 12 -5.77 -21.46 5.39
C SER A 12 -5.04 -21.75 4.08
N ALA A 13 -3.92 -21.09 3.82
CA ALA A 13 -3.18 -21.19 2.55
C ALA A 13 -2.81 -22.64 2.17
N ARG A 14 -2.57 -23.52 3.15
CA ARG A 14 -2.22 -24.93 2.96
C ARG A 14 -3.34 -25.92 3.28
N GLN A 15 -4.54 -25.44 3.62
CA GLN A 15 -5.64 -26.32 3.98
C GLN A 15 -6.34 -26.88 2.73
N GLY A 16 -6.43 -28.21 2.65
CA GLY A 16 -7.09 -28.91 1.55
C GLY A 16 -6.63 -28.44 0.16
N ASN A 17 -7.56 -28.20 -0.75
CA ASN A 17 -7.26 -27.76 -2.12
C ASN A 17 -7.05 -26.24 -2.25
N THR A 18 -6.92 -25.48 -1.15
CA THR A 18 -6.91 -24.01 -1.18
C THR A 18 -5.75 -23.45 -1.99
N ALA A 19 -4.53 -24.00 -1.85
CA ALA A 19 -3.38 -23.58 -2.65
C ALA A 19 -3.60 -23.79 -4.16
N LYS A 20 -4.14 -24.95 -4.56
CA LYS A 20 -4.46 -25.28 -5.96
C LYS A 20 -5.51 -24.33 -6.53
N ILE A 21 -6.59 -24.10 -5.79
CA ILE A 21 -7.68 -23.20 -6.20
C ILE A 21 -7.19 -21.76 -6.28
N SER A 22 -6.36 -21.31 -5.32
CA SER A 22 -5.77 -19.97 -5.33
C SER A 22 -4.92 -19.73 -6.56
N LYS A 23 -4.11 -20.73 -6.97
CA LYS A 23 -3.33 -20.65 -8.20
C LYS A 23 -4.23 -20.60 -9.44
N GLN A 24 -5.24 -21.46 -9.50
CA GLN A 24 -6.20 -21.50 -10.61
C GLN A 24 -7.03 -20.21 -10.75
N ARG A 25 -7.36 -19.55 -9.63
CA ARG A 25 -8.16 -18.32 -9.62
C ARG A 25 -7.33 -17.04 -9.73
N GLY A 26 -6.01 -17.14 -9.86
CA GLY A 26 -5.11 -15.99 -9.94
C GLY A 26 -4.94 -15.30 -8.59
N TYR A 27 -4.08 -15.85 -7.73
CA TYR A 27 -3.75 -15.28 -6.42
C TYR A 27 -3.37 -13.80 -6.48
N ASP A 28 -2.55 -13.40 -7.46
CA ASP A 28 -2.11 -12.02 -7.63
C ASP A 28 -3.28 -11.06 -7.88
N ASN A 29 -4.28 -11.50 -8.63
CA ASN A 29 -5.51 -10.73 -8.85
C ASN A 29 -6.36 -10.63 -7.59
N MET A 30 -6.38 -11.67 -6.76
CA MET A 30 -7.07 -11.63 -5.46
C MET A 30 -6.41 -10.63 -4.51
N VAL A 31 -5.08 -10.61 -4.47
CA VAL A 31 -4.30 -9.63 -3.69
C VAL A 31 -4.58 -8.21 -4.19
N ARG A 32 -4.51 -8.00 -5.52
CA ARG A 32 -4.78 -6.69 -6.14
C ARG A 32 -6.20 -6.20 -5.86
N LEU A 33 -7.19 -7.07 -6.06
CA LEU A 33 -8.59 -6.76 -5.78
C LEU A 33 -8.78 -6.40 -4.31
N ALA A 34 -8.21 -7.16 -3.38
CA ALA A 34 -8.36 -6.88 -1.95
C ALA A 34 -7.74 -5.54 -1.54
N ALA A 35 -6.64 -5.13 -2.19
CA ALA A 35 -5.96 -3.88 -1.93
C ALA A 35 -6.77 -2.63 -2.31
N VAL A 36 -7.63 -2.72 -3.33
CA VAL A 36 -8.44 -1.59 -3.81
C VAL A 36 -9.79 -1.45 -3.10
N LEU A 37 -10.13 -2.35 -2.17
CA LEU A 37 -11.36 -2.27 -1.38
C LEU A 37 -11.22 -1.24 -0.25
N GLU A 38 -11.16 0.05 -0.61
CA GLU A 38 -10.85 1.11 0.35
C GLU A 38 -11.89 1.25 1.47
N ARG A 39 -13.15 0.89 1.21
CA ARG A 39 -14.30 0.98 2.14
C ARG A 39 -14.51 -0.27 3.02
N LEU A 40 -13.53 -1.17 3.10
CA LEU A 40 -13.61 -2.26 4.09
C LEU A 40 -13.59 -1.69 5.51
N PRO A 41 -14.35 -2.27 6.45
CA PRO A 41 -14.23 -1.92 7.86
C PRO A 41 -12.78 -1.96 8.32
N VAL A 42 -12.36 -0.98 9.13
CA VAL A 42 -10.96 -0.83 9.57
C VAL A 42 -10.39 -2.13 10.13
N ALA A 43 -11.14 -2.85 10.97
CA ALA A 43 -10.71 -4.15 11.51
C ALA A 43 -10.37 -5.19 10.41
N GLN A 44 -11.12 -5.22 9.31
CA GLN A 44 -10.85 -6.11 8.19
C GLN A 44 -9.64 -5.64 7.37
N LYS A 45 -9.44 -4.33 7.20
CA LYS A 45 -8.23 -3.77 6.56
C LYS A 45 -6.99 -4.07 7.37
N THR A 46 -7.06 -3.88 8.69
CA THR A 46 -5.97 -4.20 9.62
C THR A 46 -5.59 -5.68 9.50
N GLN A 47 -6.56 -6.58 9.65
CA GLN A 47 -6.32 -8.02 9.51
C GLN A 47 -5.73 -8.38 8.14
N LEU A 48 -6.24 -7.79 7.06
CA LEU A 48 -5.73 -8.04 5.72
C LEU A 48 -4.27 -7.61 5.59
N GLY A 49 -3.91 -6.41 6.06
CA GLY A 49 -2.53 -5.94 6.01
C GLY A 49 -1.58 -6.83 6.82
N GLU A 50 -1.98 -7.25 8.02
CA GLU A 50 -1.21 -8.18 8.85
C GLU A 50 -1.01 -9.54 8.17
N TRP A 51 -2.05 -10.06 7.52
CA TRP A 51 -1.95 -11.29 6.74
C TRP A 51 -0.93 -11.14 5.61
N LEU A 52 -1.00 -10.08 4.83
CA LEU A 52 -0.07 -9.85 3.71
C LEU A 52 1.37 -9.66 4.19
N LEU A 53 1.60 -8.89 5.26
CA LEU A 53 2.91 -8.73 5.90
C LEU A 53 3.48 -10.07 6.38
N LYS A 54 2.66 -10.91 7.02
CA LYS A 54 3.07 -12.26 7.43
C LYS A 54 3.47 -13.14 6.25
N ARG A 55 2.80 -12.99 5.09
CA ARG A 55 3.17 -13.75 3.88
C ARG A 55 4.47 -13.26 3.27
N LEU A 56 4.69 -11.95 3.27
CA LEU A 56 5.90 -11.31 2.75
C LEU A 56 7.18 -11.73 3.50
N GLN A 57 7.07 -12.32 4.69
CA GLN A 57 8.18 -12.99 5.38
C GLN A 57 8.69 -14.25 4.65
N LYS A 58 7.96 -14.75 3.63
CA LYS A 58 8.36 -15.90 2.81
C LYS A 58 8.80 -15.41 1.43
N ALA A 59 9.98 -15.84 0.99
CA ALA A 59 10.50 -15.50 -0.35
C ALA A 59 9.62 -15.96 -1.52
N SER A 60 8.71 -16.91 -1.29
CA SER A 60 7.74 -17.38 -2.29
C SER A 60 6.58 -16.42 -2.50
N GLU A 61 6.37 -15.45 -1.60
CA GLU A 61 5.30 -14.48 -1.74
C GLU A 61 5.66 -13.44 -2.83
N PRO A 62 4.77 -13.13 -3.78
CA PRO A 62 5.05 -12.18 -4.84
C PRO A 62 5.38 -10.79 -4.29
N ALA A 63 6.39 -10.13 -4.87
CA ALA A 63 6.77 -8.76 -4.49
C ALA A 63 5.63 -7.74 -4.69
N GLN A 64 4.67 -8.04 -5.58
CA GLN A 64 3.42 -7.29 -5.77
C GLN A 64 2.63 -7.13 -4.46
N THR A 65 2.74 -8.06 -3.51
CA THR A 65 2.03 -8.00 -2.23
C THR A 65 2.44 -6.77 -1.40
N TRP A 66 3.66 -6.23 -1.59
CA TRP A 66 4.05 -4.94 -0.99
C TRP A 66 3.18 -3.78 -1.46
N TRP A 67 2.86 -3.71 -2.76
CA TRP A 67 1.96 -2.68 -3.29
C TRP A 67 0.59 -2.76 -2.62
N ALA A 68 0.08 -3.97 -2.39
CA ALA A 68 -1.18 -4.17 -1.70
C ALA A 68 -1.14 -3.66 -0.25
N VAL A 69 -0.06 -3.96 0.48
CA VAL A 69 0.16 -3.43 1.84
C VAL A 69 0.17 -1.90 1.84
N GLY A 70 0.90 -1.28 0.91
CA GLY A 70 0.95 0.18 0.75
C GLY A 70 -0.43 0.80 0.49
N ARG A 71 -1.24 0.17 -0.39
CA ARG A 71 -2.61 0.64 -0.68
C ARG A 71 -3.55 0.51 0.51
N ILE A 72 -3.49 -0.60 1.23
CA ILE A 72 -4.35 -0.84 2.39
C ILE A 72 -4.03 0.15 3.51
N GLY A 73 -2.74 0.40 3.75
CA GLY A 73 -2.25 1.30 4.79
C GLY A 73 -2.14 2.77 4.35
N ALA A 74 -2.55 3.13 3.13
CA ALA A 74 -2.41 4.49 2.61
C ALA A 74 -3.10 5.53 3.51
N ARG A 75 -2.41 6.64 3.79
CA ARG A 75 -2.94 7.74 4.60
C ARG A 75 -3.94 8.61 3.84
N VAL A 76 -3.81 8.67 2.53
CA VAL A 76 -4.65 9.42 1.59
C VAL A 76 -5.35 8.42 0.64
N PRO A 77 -6.56 7.94 0.97
CA PRO A 77 -7.35 7.09 0.06
C PRO A 77 -7.82 7.87 -1.17
N PHE A 78 -8.11 7.17 -2.28
CA PHE A 78 -8.61 7.81 -3.50
C PHE A 78 -10.12 8.03 -3.49
N HIS A 79 -10.87 7.13 -2.87
CA HIS A 79 -12.34 7.08 -2.98
C HIS A 79 -13.07 6.89 -1.65
N ALA A 80 -12.37 6.42 -0.62
CA ALA A 80 -12.93 6.28 0.72
C ALA A 80 -12.69 7.54 1.56
N SER A 81 -13.63 7.83 2.46
CA SER A 81 -13.41 8.83 3.50
C SER A 81 -12.33 8.39 4.49
N THR A 82 -11.80 9.35 5.25
CA THR A 82 -10.75 9.14 6.26
C THR A 82 -11.12 8.10 7.33
N HIS A 83 -12.41 7.88 7.61
CA HIS A 83 -12.89 6.85 8.53
C HIS A 83 -12.50 5.41 8.20
N PHE A 84 -12.10 5.13 6.95
CA PHE A 84 -11.65 3.81 6.51
C PHE A 84 -10.12 3.66 6.51
N VAL A 85 -9.38 4.67 6.97
CA VAL A 85 -7.92 4.62 7.08
C VAL A 85 -7.54 3.79 8.30
N VAL A 86 -6.53 2.93 8.14
CA VAL A 86 -5.97 2.14 9.25
C VAL A 86 -5.36 3.11 10.28
N PRO A 87 -5.61 2.95 11.59
CA PRO A 87 -5.07 3.86 12.62
C PRO A 87 -3.55 4.04 12.53
N ALA A 88 -3.06 5.22 12.90
CA ALA A 88 -1.63 5.55 12.85
C ALA A 88 -0.78 4.53 13.63
N ASP A 89 -1.18 4.18 14.86
CA ASP A 89 -0.48 3.20 15.70
C ASP A 89 -0.31 1.83 15.00
N THR A 90 -1.37 1.34 14.34
CA THR A 90 -1.31 0.09 13.57
C THR A 90 -0.39 0.22 12.36
N ALA A 91 -0.47 1.34 11.64
CA ALA A 91 0.38 1.62 10.50
C ALA A 91 1.87 1.75 10.90
N SER A 92 2.16 2.30 12.07
CA SER A 92 3.51 2.37 12.62
C SER A 92 4.11 0.97 12.86
N LEU A 93 3.33 0.04 13.41
CA LEU A 93 3.76 -1.37 13.56
C LEU A 93 4.03 -2.06 12.22
N TRP A 94 3.33 -1.67 11.17
CA TRP A 94 3.58 -2.18 9.82
C TRP A 94 4.86 -1.58 9.24
N LEU A 95 5.08 -0.28 9.44
CA LEU A 95 6.31 0.40 9.02
C LEU A 95 7.55 -0.19 9.66
N GLU A 96 7.52 -0.51 10.96
CA GLU A 96 8.63 -1.20 11.63
C GLU A 96 9.01 -2.52 10.92
N GLN A 97 8.02 -3.29 10.46
CA GLN A 97 8.27 -4.50 9.68
C GLN A 97 8.83 -4.19 8.28
N ILE A 98 8.31 -3.16 7.60
CA ILE A 98 8.75 -2.75 6.26
C ILE A 98 10.20 -2.23 6.29
N LEU A 99 10.58 -1.49 7.34
CA LEU A 99 11.93 -0.95 7.55
C LEU A 99 13.00 -2.06 7.65
N ASN A 100 12.63 -3.28 8.05
CA ASN A 100 13.52 -4.44 8.09
C ASN A 100 13.84 -5.03 6.68
N THR A 101 13.27 -4.47 5.61
CA THR A 101 13.50 -4.94 4.24
C THR A 101 14.60 -4.12 3.54
N ASP A 102 15.44 -4.77 2.75
CA ASP A 102 16.40 -4.08 1.87
C ASP A 102 15.68 -3.48 0.65
N TRP A 103 15.38 -2.18 0.72
CA TRP A 103 14.64 -1.48 -0.34
C TRP A 103 15.43 -1.29 -1.64
N LYS A 104 16.76 -1.53 -1.65
CA LYS A 104 17.52 -1.59 -2.91
C LYS A 104 17.20 -2.85 -3.68
N LYS A 105 17.03 -3.97 -2.97
CA LYS A 105 16.65 -5.27 -3.55
C LYS A 105 15.15 -5.39 -3.78
N THR A 106 14.35 -4.74 -2.95
CA THR A 106 12.88 -4.78 -3.04
C THR A 106 12.29 -3.38 -2.99
N PRO A 107 12.36 -2.62 -4.12
CA PRO A 107 11.84 -1.26 -4.18
C PRO A 107 10.34 -1.14 -3.86
N GLN A 108 9.56 -2.21 -4.08
CA GLN A 108 8.13 -2.25 -3.77
C GLN A 108 7.85 -2.08 -2.27
N ALA A 109 8.75 -2.55 -1.40
CA ALA A 109 8.65 -2.34 0.04
C ALA A 109 8.86 -0.86 0.40
N GLY A 110 9.86 -0.21 -0.23
CA GLY A 110 10.07 1.23 -0.08
C GLY A 110 8.86 2.04 -0.54
N PHE A 111 8.25 1.67 -1.68
CA PHE A 111 7.03 2.33 -2.14
C PHE A 111 5.85 2.12 -1.19
N ALA A 112 5.70 0.91 -0.62
CA ALA A 112 4.68 0.65 0.38
C ALA A 112 4.86 1.54 1.62
N ALA A 113 6.11 1.69 2.09
CA ALA A 113 6.44 2.60 3.18
C ALA A 113 6.08 4.05 2.83
N THR A 114 6.37 4.51 1.60
CA THR A 114 6.00 5.84 1.11
C THR A 114 4.50 6.09 1.24
N LEU A 115 3.65 5.16 0.79
CA LEU A 115 2.18 5.34 0.87
C LEU A 115 1.63 5.36 2.29
N ILE A 116 2.24 4.57 3.18
CA ILE A 116 1.84 4.49 4.60
C ILE A 116 2.34 5.71 5.39
N THR A 117 3.42 6.34 4.96
CA THR A 117 4.05 7.48 5.64
C THR A 117 3.70 8.84 5.00
N ARG A 118 3.09 8.84 3.81
CA ARG A 118 2.71 10.06 3.08
C ARG A 118 1.93 11.02 3.98
N MET A 119 2.34 12.27 4.01
CA MET A 119 1.65 13.32 4.76
C MET A 119 0.26 13.55 4.17
N SER A 120 -0.75 13.45 5.03
CA SER A 120 -2.15 13.70 4.67
C SER A 120 -2.64 15.08 5.06
N GLY A 121 -1.86 15.82 5.87
CA GLY A 121 -2.24 17.12 6.41
C GLY A 121 -3.13 17.03 7.66
N ASP A 122 -3.38 15.81 8.14
CA ASP A 122 -4.15 15.52 9.34
C ASP A 122 -3.27 14.79 10.35
N ARG A 123 -2.91 15.51 11.41
CA ARG A 123 -2.01 15.03 12.47
C ARG A 123 -2.52 13.76 13.17
N ALA A 124 -3.82 13.52 13.20
CA ALA A 124 -4.37 12.31 13.85
C ALA A 124 -4.14 11.03 13.02
N ARG A 125 -3.85 11.17 11.71
CA ARG A 125 -3.67 10.05 10.78
C ARG A 125 -2.22 9.88 10.34
N ASP A 126 -1.48 10.98 10.32
CA ASP A 126 -0.09 11.02 9.89
C ASP A 126 0.81 10.26 10.88
N ILE A 127 1.86 9.65 10.33
CA ILE A 127 2.88 8.95 11.11
C ILE A 127 3.74 9.98 11.85
N ASP A 128 4.13 9.65 13.08
CA ASP A 128 4.95 10.51 13.92
C ASP A 128 6.29 10.87 13.25
N ASP A 129 6.85 12.01 13.65
CA ASP A 129 8.02 12.59 13.00
C ASP A 129 9.26 11.71 13.12
N GLU A 130 9.41 10.96 14.22
CA GLU A 130 10.57 10.09 14.44
C GLU A 130 10.55 8.90 13.48
N LEU A 131 9.41 8.22 13.37
CA LEU A 131 9.26 7.10 12.45
C LEU A 131 9.29 7.56 11.00
N ARG A 132 8.70 8.72 10.69
CA ARG A 132 8.78 9.34 9.36
C ARG A 132 10.23 9.65 8.98
N ALA A 133 11.04 10.16 9.90
CA ALA A 133 12.46 10.42 9.66
C ALA A 133 13.24 9.12 9.35
N LYS A 134 12.93 8.01 10.01
CA LYS A 134 13.53 6.69 9.72
C LYS A 134 13.22 6.24 8.29
N VAL A 135 11.97 6.39 7.85
CA VAL A 135 11.55 6.06 6.48
C VAL A 135 12.28 6.95 5.46
N ILE A 136 12.33 8.27 5.69
CA ILE A 136 13.07 9.22 4.84
C ILE A 136 14.54 8.82 4.72
N ALA A 137 15.20 8.50 5.83
CA ALA A 137 16.60 8.10 5.84
C ALA A 137 16.84 6.85 4.97
N GLN A 138 16.00 5.83 5.11
CA GLN A 138 16.16 4.60 4.34
C GLN A 138 15.80 4.78 2.85
N LEU A 139 14.83 5.63 2.51
CA LEU A 139 14.55 6.03 1.11
C LEU A 139 15.76 6.73 0.47
N LYS A 140 16.44 7.61 1.21
CA LYS A 140 17.67 8.27 0.76
C LYS A 140 18.80 7.24 0.57
N THR A 141 19.01 6.34 1.54
CA THR A 141 20.03 5.28 1.44
C THR A 141 19.76 4.32 0.29
N SER A 142 18.50 4.00 0.00
CA SER A 142 18.10 3.13 -1.11
C SER A 142 18.11 3.81 -2.48
N LYS A 143 18.35 5.13 -2.53
CA LYS A 143 18.28 5.97 -3.75
C LYS A 143 16.90 5.91 -4.40
N ALA A 144 15.85 5.95 -3.58
CA ALA A 144 14.47 6.01 -4.07
C ALA A 144 14.20 7.30 -4.88
N PRO A 145 13.16 7.30 -5.74
CA PRO A 145 12.76 8.49 -6.49
C PRO A 145 12.55 9.71 -5.58
N PRO A 146 13.01 10.92 -5.96
CA PRO A 146 12.79 12.16 -5.18
C PRO A 146 11.32 12.43 -4.88
N ALA A 147 10.45 12.14 -5.86
CA ALA A 147 9.00 12.19 -5.75
C ALA A 147 8.44 11.46 -4.50
N TRP A 148 9.04 10.34 -4.10
CA TRP A 148 8.61 9.61 -2.90
C TRP A 148 9.01 10.33 -1.61
N LEU A 149 10.15 11.03 -1.60
CA LEU A 149 10.58 11.83 -0.45
C LEU A 149 9.69 13.05 -0.26
N GLU A 150 9.33 13.71 -1.36
CA GLU A 150 8.45 14.89 -1.35
C GLU A 150 7.10 14.60 -0.67
N MET A 151 6.53 13.40 -0.89
CA MET A 151 5.29 12.93 -0.24
C MET A 151 5.38 12.84 1.29
N LEU A 152 6.58 12.70 1.84
CA LEU A 152 6.83 12.56 3.28
C LEU A 152 7.30 13.88 3.92
N GLU A 153 7.81 14.81 3.11
CA GLU A 153 8.32 16.11 3.55
C GLU A 153 7.22 17.18 3.50
N SER A 154 6.20 17.02 2.65
CA SER A 154 5.08 17.96 2.55
C SER A 154 3.79 17.28 2.08
N VAL A 155 2.64 17.92 2.35
CA VAL A 155 1.37 17.54 1.72
C VAL A 155 1.47 17.92 0.25
N LYS A 156 1.36 16.92 -0.62
CA LYS A 156 1.54 17.03 -2.07
C LYS A 156 0.37 16.41 -2.81
N GLU A 157 -0.11 17.08 -3.85
CA GLU A 157 -0.97 16.49 -4.88
C GLU A 157 -0.14 15.65 -5.86
N LEU A 158 -0.68 14.50 -6.24
CA LEU A 158 0.06 13.54 -7.05
C LEU A 158 0.05 13.93 -8.52
N ASP A 159 1.16 13.70 -9.21
CA ASP A 159 1.20 13.75 -10.67
C ASP A 159 0.65 12.46 -11.31
N ALA A 160 0.44 12.51 -12.62
CA ALA A 160 -0.11 11.38 -13.39
C ALA A 160 0.73 10.09 -13.29
N SER A 161 2.06 10.20 -13.14
CA SER A 161 2.96 9.06 -13.02
C SER A 161 2.86 8.44 -11.63
N GLU A 162 2.80 9.27 -10.59
CA GLU A 162 2.61 8.86 -9.20
C GLU A 162 1.24 8.19 -9.01
N GLU A 163 0.18 8.79 -9.56
CA GLU A 163 -1.16 8.20 -9.57
C GLU A 163 -1.15 6.84 -10.25
N LYS A 164 -0.58 6.74 -11.45
CA LYS A 164 -0.44 5.47 -12.19
C LYS A 164 0.29 4.41 -11.37
N GLN A 165 1.35 4.77 -10.66
CA GLN A 165 2.08 3.85 -9.79
C GLN A 165 1.22 3.38 -8.61
N ILE A 166 0.38 4.27 -8.05
CA ILE A 166 -0.52 3.92 -6.95
C ILE A 166 -1.70 3.09 -7.43
N PHE A 167 -2.30 3.40 -8.58
CA PHE A 167 -3.37 2.57 -9.17
C PHE A 167 -2.87 1.18 -9.57
N GLY A 168 -1.57 1.01 -9.81
CA GLY A 168 -0.97 -0.29 -10.14
C GLY A 168 -1.38 -0.81 -11.52
N GLU A 169 -1.95 0.07 -12.35
CA GLU A 169 -2.35 -0.15 -13.74
C GLU A 169 -1.81 1.00 -14.58
N ALA A 170 -1.37 0.70 -15.79
CA ALA A 170 -1.08 1.74 -16.76
C ALA A 170 -2.39 2.27 -17.36
N LEU A 171 -2.49 3.59 -17.53
CA LEU A 171 -3.51 4.18 -18.40
C LEU A 171 -3.45 3.49 -19.77
N PRO A 172 -4.58 2.97 -20.29
CA PRO A 172 -4.68 2.50 -21.66
C PRO A 172 -4.18 3.57 -22.64
N PRO A 173 -3.55 3.17 -23.77
CA PRO A 173 -3.16 4.13 -24.80
C PRO A 173 -4.38 4.94 -25.26
N GLY A 174 -4.24 6.27 -25.28
CA GLY A 174 -5.31 7.20 -25.68
C GLY A 174 -6.10 7.85 -24.54
N LEU A 175 -5.79 7.54 -23.26
CA LEU A 175 -6.39 8.19 -22.10
C LEU A 175 -5.39 9.12 -21.39
N THR A 176 -5.83 10.34 -21.08
CA THR A 176 -5.08 11.34 -20.31
C THR A 176 -5.89 11.72 -19.05
N LEU A 177 -5.19 11.92 -17.93
CA LEU A 177 -5.81 12.42 -16.70
C LEU A 177 -6.14 13.90 -16.90
N VAL A 178 -7.39 14.27 -16.66
CA VAL A 178 -7.85 15.67 -16.74
C VAL A 178 -7.88 16.22 -15.32
N ASN A 179 -6.92 17.07 -14.98
CA ASN A 179 -6.94 17.78 -13.70
C ASN A 179 -8.07 18.81 -13.73
N SER A 180 -9.06 18.64 -12.85
CA SER A 180 -10.23 19.53 -12.76
C SER A 180 -9.87 20.81 -12.00
N ASN A 181 -8.87 21.58 -12.48
CA ASN A 181 -8.54 22.91 -11.96
C ASN A 181 -8.31 23.97 -13.06
N GLU A 182 -8.74 23.69 -14.29
CA GLU A 182 -8.82 24.69 -15.37
C GLU A 182 -10.26 24.86 -15.83
N SER A 183 -11.12 25.40 -14.95
CA SER A 183 -12.34 26.09 -15.37
C SER A 183 -12.86 26.95 -14.23
N GLY A 184 -12.35 28.17 -14.18
CA GLY A 184 -12.83 29.26 -13.35
C GLY A 184 -12.27 30.57 -13.90
N LEU A 185 -12.90 31.04 -14.98
CA LEU A 185 -12.86 32.45 -15.38
C LEU A 185 -13.40 33.35 -14.26
#